data_AF-A0A2M8JRG5-F1
#
_entry.id   AF-A0A2M8JRG5-F1
#
_cell.length_a   1.000
_cell.length_b   1.000
_cell.length_c   1.000
_cell.angle_alpha   90.00
_cell.angle_beta   90.00
_cell.angle_gamma   90.00
#
_symmetry.space_group_name_H-M   'P 1'
#
loop_
_entity.id
_entity.type
_entity.pdbx_description
1 polymer ?
#
loop_
_entity_poly.entity_id
_entity_poly.type
_entity_poly.pdbx_seq_one_letter_code
_entity_poly.pdbx_strand_id
1 'polypeptide(L)'
;MELVMEPSNEILEQIVKERVHKLKQFYTHLFIYVIGVAVYVAKTYFGVPLNFWPIRFINEFVMGLWTFFLVMQAMQLFITQKVLGYQWEQKRIQKIMEKEKTKQQKWE
;
A
#
# COMPACT_ATOMS: atom_id res chain seq x y z
N MET A 1 34.77 16.84 -11.58
CA MET A 1 34.41 16.59 -10.17
C MET A 1 32.96 16.17 -10.19
N GLU A 2 32.68 14.87 -10.23
CA GLU A 2 31.31 14.38 -10.05
C GLU A 2 30.91 14.76 -8.62
N LEU A 3 30.09 15.81 -8.51
CA LEU A 3 29.39 16.12 -7.27
C LEU A 3 28.40 14.99 -7.04
N VAL A 4 28.84 13.94 -6.37
CA VAL A 4 27.95 13.00 -5.69
C VAL A 4 27.29 13.84 -4.59
N MET A 5 26.21 14.54 -4.96
CA MET A 5 25.41 15.29 -4.02
C MET A 5 24.76 14.26 -3.10
N GLU A 6 25.21 14.25 -1.84
CA GLU A 6 24.59 13.44 -0.79
C GLU A 6 23.09 13.76 -0.75
N PRO A 7 22.20 12.75 -0.70
CA PRO A 7 20.78 13.00 -0.58
C PRO A 7 20.51 13.79 0.72
N SER A 8 19.89 14.97 0.60
CA SER A 8 19.55 15.78 1.76
C SER A 8 18.57 15.04 2.68
N ASN A 9 18.64 15.30 4.00
CA ASN A 9 17.76 14.67 5.00
C ASN A 9 16.27 14.82 4.67
N GLU A 10 15.87 15.90 3.99
CA GLU A 10 14.49 16.12 3.54
C GLU A 10 14.02 15.08 2.52
N ILE A 11 14.89 14.65 1.60
CA ILE A 11 14.57 13.63 0.59
C ILE A 11 14.37 12.27 1.27
N LEU A 12 15.24 11.93 2.23
CA LEU A 12 15.11 10.70 3.01
C LEU A 12 13.80 10.69 3.81
N GLU A 13 13.44 11.80 4.45
CA GLU A 13 12.16 11.92 5.15
C GLU A 13 10.96 11.72 4.23
N GLN A 14 10.98 12.30 3.02
CA GLN A 14 9.90 12.14 2.05
C GLN A 14 9.76 10.67 1.60
N ILE A 15 10.88 10.00 1.31
CA ILE A 15 10.86 8.58 0.90
C ILE A 15 10.27 7.70 2.00
N VAL A 16 10.68 7.92 3.25
CA VAL A 16 10.15 7.18 4.41
C VAL A 16 8.66 7.47 4.60
N LYS A 17 8.24 8.73 4.56
CA LYS A 17 6.82 9.13 4.70
C LYS A 17 5.94 8.49 3.63
N GLU A 18 6.38 8.46 2.37
CA GLU A 18 5.64 7.81 1.29
C GLU A 18 5.50 6.30 1.50
N ARG A 19 6.59 5.63 1.93
CA ARG A 19 6.58 4.19 2.22
C ARG A 19 5.61 3.86 3.34
N VAL A 20 5.64 4.62 4.43
CA VAL A 20 4.73 4.47 5.57
C VAL A 20 3.28 4.74 5.15
N HIS A 21 3.05 5.75 4.31
CA HIS A 21 1.71 6.07 3.82
C HIS A 21 1.09 4.92 3.00
N LYS A 22 1.85 4.34 2.07
CA LYS A 22 1.41 3.17 1.29
C LYS A 22 1.13 1.96 2.18
N LEU A 23 1.98 1.72 3.16
CA LEU A 23 1.80 0.62 4.11
C LEU A 23 0.54 0.83 4.95
N LYS A 24 0.33 2.05 5.44
CA LYS A 24 -0.86 2.43 6.22
C LYS A 24 -2.14 2.22 5.41
N GLN A 25 -2.18 2.63 4.15
CA GLN A 25 -3.32 2.40 3.27
C GLN A 25 -3.63 0.90 3.11
N PHE A 26 -2.61 0.07 2.88
CA PHE A 26 -2.79 -1.38 2.78
C PHE A 26 -3.34 -1.98 4.07
N TYR A 27 -2.75 -1.63 5.22
CA TYR A 27 -3.20 -2.11 6.53
C TYR A 27 -4.65 -1.71 6.83
N THR A 28 -5.09 -0.51 6.42
CA THR A 28 -6.50 -0.11 6.55
C THR A 28 -7.43 -1.04 5.76
N HIS A 29 -7.11 -1.36 4.51
CA HIS A 29 -7.92 -2.27 3.70
C HIS A 29 -7.89 -3.70 4.26
N LEU A 30 -6.72 -4.17 4.71
CA LEU A 30 -6.58 -5.45 5.39
C LEU A 30 -7.44 -5.52 6.65
N PHE A 31 -7.42 -4.46 7.47
CA PHE A 31 -8.19 -4.40 8.72
C PHE A 31 -9.69 -4.48 8.46
N ILE A 32 -10.21 -3.70 7.50
CA ILE A 32 -11.62 -3.74 7.10
C ILE A 32 -11.98 -5.12 6.57
N TYR A 33 -11.11 -5.74 5.78
CA TYR A 33 -11.32 -7.08 5.26
C TYR A 33 -11.39 -8.14 6.38
N VAL A 34 -10.48 -8.10 7.35
CA VAL A 34 -10.49 -9.02 8.50
C VAL A 34 -11.79 -8.88 9.30
N ILE A 35 -12.29 -7.66 9.50
CA ILE A 35 -13.60 -7.44 10.13
C ILE A 35 -14.72 -8.07 9.27
N GLY A 36 -14.70 -7.87 7.96
CA GLY A 36 -15.66 -8.49 7.04
C GLY A 36 -15.64 -10.02 7.10
N VAL A 37 -14.46 -10.63 7.17
CA VAL A 37 -14.28 -12.07 7.34
C VAL A 37 -14.84 -12.53 8.69
N ALA A 38 -14.53 -11.83 9.77
CA ALA A 38 -15.03 -12.16 11.11
C ALA A 38 -16.57 -12.10 11.16
N VAL A 39 -17.19 -11.10 10.54
CA VAL A 39 -18.65 -10.98 10.42
C VAL A 39 -19.23 -12.09 9.55
N TYR A 40 -18.58 -12.43 8.44
CA TYR A 40 -19.00 -13.53 7.56
C TYR A 40 -18.97 -14.88 8.30
N VAL A 41 -17.87 -15.19 9.00
CA VAL A 41 -17.74 -16.40 9.83
C VAL A 41 -18.78 -16.40 10.94
N ALA A 42 -19.01 -15.25 11.60
CA ALA A 42 -20.05 -15.12 12.63
C ALA A 42 -21.45 -15.44 12.07
N LYS A 43 -21.80 -14.89 10.91
CA LYS A 43 -23.07 -15.17 10.23
C LYS A 43 -23.21 -16.65 9.87
N THR A 44 -22.19 -17.25 9.26
CA THR A 44 -22.22 -18.62 8.74
C THR A 44 -22.21 -19.67 9.86
N TYR A 45 -21.40 -19.47 10.91
CA TYR A 45 -21.23 -20.48 11.98
C TYR A 45 -22.14 -20.25 13.19
N PHE A 46 -22.47 -19.01 13.54
CA PHE A 46 -23.34 -18.72 14.69
C PHE A 46 -24.82 -18.53 14.29
N GLY A 47 -25.15 -18.72 13.01
CA GLY A 47 -26.53 -18.70 12.51
C GLY A 47 -27.23 -17.33 12.66
N VAL A 48 -26.47 -16.25 12.84
CA VAL A 48 -27.03 -14.91 13.03
C VAL A 48 -27.63 -14.45 11.70
N PRO A 49 -28.94 -14.13 11.61
CA PRO A 49 -29.56 -13.66 10.38
C PRO A 49 -29.17 -12.20 10.12
N LEU A 50 -27.91 -11.96 9.76
CA LEU A 50 -27.41 -10.67 9.31
C LEU A 50 -27.86 -10.45 7.86
N ASN A 51 -29.14 -10.11 7.70
CA ASN A 51 -29.79 -9.77 6.43
C ASN A 51 -29.63 -8.29 6.05
N PHE A 52 -28.63 -7.62 6.61
CA PHE A 52 -28.35 -6.22 6.29
C PHE A 52 -27.70 -6.10 4.91
N TRP A 53 -28.12 -5.11 4.13
CA TRP A 53 -27.38 -4.66 2.95
C TRP A 53 -26.11 -3.92 3.45
N PRO A 54 -24.88 -4.24 3.03
CA PRO A 54 -24.43 -5.12 1.94
C PRO A 54 -24.03 -6.56 2.35
N ILE A 55 -24.14 -6.93 3.63
CA ILE A 55 -23.75 -8.23 4.20
C ILE A 55 -24.47 -9.41 3.51
N ARG A 56 -25.70 -9.20 3.02
CA ARG A 56 -26.47 -10.17 2.23
C ARG A 56 -25.77 -10.59 0.91
N PHE A 57 -24.94 -9.74 0.32
CA PHE A 57 -24.22 -10.04 -0.93
C PHE A 57 -22.84 -10.67 -0.70
N ILE A 58 -22.40 -10.76 0.56
CA ILE A 58 -21.14 -11.40 0.92
C ILE A 58 -21.33 -12.92 0.86
N ASN A 59 -21.07 -13.48 -0.33
CA ASN A 59 -21.01 -14.92 -0.59
C ASN A 59 -19.56 -15.42 -0.51
N GLU A 60 -19.38 -16.74 -0.42
CA GLU A 60 -18.05 -17.39 -0.45
C GLU A 60 -17.21 -16.94 -1.65
N PHE A 61 -17.84 -16.81 -2.83
CA PHE A 61 -17.19 -16.32 -4.04
C PHE A 61 -16.67 -14.88 -3.90
N VAL A 62 -17.48 -13.98 -3.35
CA VAL A 62 -17.11 -12.58 -3.13
C VAL A 62 -15.98 -12.52 -2.10
N MET A 63 -16.12 -13.23 -0.98
CA MET A 63 -15.09 -13.34 0.04
C MET A 63 -13.77 -13.86 -0.53
N GLY A 64 -13.80 -14.93 -1.33
CA GLY A 64 -12.62 -15.51 -1.97
C GLY A 64 -11.97 -14.58 -2.99
N LEU A 65 -12.76 -13.87 -3.78
CA LEU A 65 -12.24 -12.88 -4.75
C LEU A 65 -11.58 -11.70 -4.02
N TRP A 66 -12.18 -11.23 -2.92
CA TRP A 66 -11.57 -10.23 -2.05
C TRP A 66 -10.31 -10.77 -1.37
N THR A 67 -10.28 -12.02 -0.90
CA THR A 67 -9.06 -12.66 -0.36
C THR A 67 -7.94 -12.63 -1.40
N PHE A 68 -8.25 -13.06 -2.63
CA PHE A 68 -7.27 -13.14 -3.70
C PHE A 68 -6.70 -11.77 -4.05
N PHE A 69 -7.56 -10.75 -4.12
CA PHE A 69 -7.13 -9.39 -4.37
C PHE A 69 -6.22 -8.86 -3.25
N LEU A 70 -6.54 -9.18 -2.00
CA LEU A 70 -5.74 -8.80 -0.84
C LEU A 70 -4.39 -9.50 -0.82
N VAL A 71 -4.36 -10.80 -1.12
CA VAL A 71 -3.14 -11.60 -1.22
C VAL A 71 -2.26 -11.11 -2.36
N MET A 72 -2.84 -10.74 -3.50
CA MET A 72 -2.12 -10.15 -4.61
C MET A 72 -1.48 -8.80 -4.22
N GLN A 73 -2.23 -7.92 -3.55
CA GLN A 73 -1.69 -6.66 -3.02
C GLN A 73 -0.62 -6.88 -1.96
N ALA A 74 -0.81 -7.86 -1.07
CA ALA A 74 0.16 -8.24 -0.05
C ALA A 74 1.46 -8.73 -0.70
N MET A 75 1.37 -9.62 -1.68
CA MET A 75 2.52 -10.10 -2.46
C MET A 75 3.22 -8.95 -3.17
N GLN A 76 2.49 -8.05 -3.82
CA GLN A 76 3.09 -6.90 -4.50
C GLN A 76 3.86 -6.00 -3.53
N LEU A 77 3.31 -5.72 -2.34
CA LEU A 77 4.01 -4.96 -1.30
C LEU A 77 5.21 -5.72 -0.78
N PHE A 78 5.09 -7.01 -0.49
CA PHE A 78 6.19 -7.82 0.03
C PHE A 78 7.34 -7.95 -0.97
N ILE A 79 7.04 -8.18 -2.25
CA ILE A 79 8.02 -8.20 -3.34
C ILE A 79 8.67 -6.83 -3.50
N THR A 80 7.88 -5.75 -3.47
CA THR A 80 8.42 -4.38 -3.54
C THR A 80 9.39 -4.10 -2.38
N GLN A 81 9.05 -4.57 -1.17
CA GLN A 81 9.86 -4.37 0.03
C GLN A 81 11.10 -5.26 0.06
N LYS A 82 11.01 -6.51 -0.41
CA LYS A 82 12.05 -7.55 -0.26
C LYS A 82 12.98 -7.69 -1.47
N VAL A 83 12.45 -7.53 -2.69
CA VAL A 83 13.19 -7.77 -3.95
C VAL A 83 13.59 -6.47 -4.63
N LEU A 84 12.71 -5.46 -4.58
CA LEU A 84 12.91 -4.18 -5.28
C LEU A 84 13.42 -3.06 -4.39
N GLY A 85 13.68 -3.31 -3.10
CA GLY A 85 14.04 -2.27 -2.12
C GLY A 85 15.10 -1.29 -2.63
N TYR A 86 16.25 -1.80 -3.06
CA TYR A 86 17.38 -0.98 -3.52
C TYR A 86 17.12 -0.29 -4.87
N GLN A 87 16.64 -1.03 -5.89
CA GLN A 87 16.38 -0.44 -7.21
C GLN A 87 15.22 0.58 -7.19
N TRP A 88 14.23 0.35 -6.32
CA TRP A 88 13.12 1.27 -6.11
C TRP A 88 13.57 2.55 -5.40
N GLU A 89 14.42 2.43 -4.37
CA GLU A 89 15.02 3.58 -3.68
C GLU A 89 15.78 4.48 -4.66
N GLN A 90 16.65 3.87 -5.46
CA GLN A 90 17.47 4.60 -6.45
C GLN A 90 16.59 5.32 -7.49
N LYS A 91 15.55 4.65 -8.03
CA LYS A 91 14.59 5.30 -8.95
C LYS A 91 13.79 6.42 -8.29
N ARG A 92 13.52 6.33 -6.98
CA ARG A 92 12.74 7.35 -6.26
C ARG A 92 13.59 8.58 -5.99
N ILE A 93 14.83 8.39 -5.54
CA ILE A 93 15.83 9.45 -5.36
C ILE A 93 16.03 10.18 -6.69
N GLN A 94 16.22 9.45 -7.79
CA GLN A 94 16.39 10.05 -9.12
C GLN A 94 15.18 10.89 -9.55
N LYS A 95 13.94 10.41 -9.34
CA LYS A 95 12.73 11.17 -9.64
C LYS A 95 12.56 12.43 -8.79
N ILE A 96 12.93 12.38 -7.51
CA ILE A 96 12.85 13.55 -6.62
C ILE A 96 13.90 14.57 -7.06
N MET A 97 15.11 14.12 -7.35
CA MET A 97 16.21 14.97 -7.83
C MET A 97 15.88 15.63 -9.17
N GLU A 98 15.24 14.92 -10.10
CA GLU A 98 14.76 15.47 -11.37
C GLU A 98 13.68 16.55 -11.14
N LYS A 99 12.73 16.30 -10.24
CA LYS A 99 11.71 17.29 -9.86
C LYS A 99 12.31 18.55 -9.24
N GLU A 100 13.33 18.42 -8.38
CA GLU A 100 14.02 19.57 -7.78
C GLU A 100 14.75 20.39 -8.83
N LYS A 101 15.48 19.74 -9.76
CA LYS A 101 16.13 20.42 -10.89
C LYS A 101 15.13 21.19 -11.75
N THR A 102 14.01 20.56 -12.12
CA THR A 102 12.95 21.26 -12.88
C THR A 102 12.35 22.42 -12.11
N LYS A 103 12.24 22.31 -10.78
CA LYS A 103 11.73 23.40 -9.94
C LYS A 103 12.71 24.57 -9.92
N GLN A 104 14.00 24.33 -9.69
CA GLN A 104 15.04 25.37 -9.70
C GLN A 104 15.12 26.10 -11.05
N GLN A 105 15.08 25.36 -12.16
CA GLN A 105 15.15 25.91 -13.52
C GLN A 105 13.94 26.77 -13.91
N LYS A 106 12.84 26.72 -13.15
CA LYS A 106 11.62 27.51 -13.38
C LYS A 106 11.59 28.83 -12.61
N TRP A 107 12.55 29.04 -11.70
CA TRP A 107 12.68 30.26 -10.89
C TRP A 107 13.90 31.11 -11.27
N GLU A 108 14.68 30.67 -12.27
CA GLU A 108 15.66 31.47 -13.03
C GLU A 108 15.05 31.95 -14.34
#